data_AF-A0A967NA28-F1
#
_entry.id   AF-A0A967NA28-F1
#
_cell.length_a   1.000
_cell.length_b   1.000
_cell.length_c   1.000
_cell.angle_alpha   90.00
_cell.angle_beta   90.00
_cell.angle_gamma   90.00
#
_symmetry.space_group_name_H-M   'P 1'
#
loop_
_entity.id
_entity.type
_entity.pdbx_description
1 polymer ?
#
loop_
_entity_poly.entity_id
_entity_poly.type
_entity_poly.pdbx_seq_one_letter_code
_entity_poly.pdbx_strand_id
1 'polypeptide(L)'
;MRRGGAGLSGRLLGVGATIALWAGTAGLTAQEPTLDAVDSLTARGDVERAREVLTSWWEGAWAEAARLERQRALWLRGRLTVDPAMARRDYTRLAVEFPGGRYSDQALYRLGLEAAASGNLLEAAARFEELASGYPSSPLRLDARGWLSAHREEISDARRQAASEPAEPPDEAALEGRETPVAEAPAARGGKTRVETGRVRGRMTVQLGAFSTEERARRFAREVEAAGYDVRLVRLAGSELIRVRAGRFEDESEARALGSRL
;
A
#
# COMPACT_ATOMS: atom_id res chain seq x y z
N MET A 1 35.27 49.53 -80.58
CA MET A 1 35.93 50.07 -79.37
C MET A 1 35.03 49.83 -78.16
N ARG A 2 35.57 49.10 -77.16
CA ARG A 2 35.33 49.08 -75.70
C ARG A 2 33.98 49.45 -75.05
N ARG A 3 33.57 48.52 -74.15
CA ARG A 3 32.97 48.63 -72.78
C ARG A 3 31.61 49.35 -72.67
N GLY A 4 30.65 48.92 -71.85
CA GLY A 4 30.58 47.90 -70.79
C GLY A 4 29.36 48.23 -69.89
N GLY A 5 29.04 47.34 -68.94
CA GLY A 5 28.24 47.69 -67.75
C GLY A 5 26.84 47.09 -67.69
N ALA A 6 26.64 46.25 -66.67
CA ALA A 6 25.41 45.54 -66.31
C ALA A 6 24.36 46.43 -65.62
N GLY A 7 23.11 45.97 -65.64
CA GLY A 7 22.02 46.47 -64.79
C GLY A 7 20.92 45.42 -64.66
N LEU A 8 20.89 44.70 -63.52
CA LEU A 8 19.77 43.88 -63.05
C LEU A 8 18.65 44.79 -62.50
N SER A 9 17.40 44.41 -62.74
CA SER A 9 16.17 44.55 -61.90
C SER A 9 14.98 44.38 -62.85
N GLY A 10 14.02 43.46 -62.72
CA GLY A 10 13.39 42.89 -61.53
C GLY A 10 11.88 43.17 -61.66
N ARG A 11 11.04 42.13 -61.79
CA ARG A 11 9.59 42.06 -61.47
C ARG A 11 9.02 40.71 -61.96
N LEU A 12 8.98 39.68 -61.10
CA LEU A 12 7.87 39.31 -60.20
C LEU A 12 6.56 39.02 -60.94
N LEU A 13 6.43 37.77 -61.41
CA LEU A 13 5.15 37.09 -61.65
C LEU A 13 4.64 36.57 -60.32
N GLY A 14 3.51 37.10 -59.85
CA GLY A 14 2.81 36.61 -58.67
C GLY A 14 2.10 35.30 -58.99
N VAL A 15 2.51 34.23 -58.31
CA VAL A 15 1.73 33.00 -58.19
C VAL A 15 1.12 33.03 -56.79
N GLY A 16 -0.21 33.14 -56.73
CA GLY A 16 -0.98 33.10 -55.50
C GLY A 16 -0.86 31.71 -54.86
N ALA A 17 -0.14 31.64 -53.74
CA ALA A 17 -0.14 30.48 -52.87
C ALA A 17 -1.37 30.55 -51.96
N THR A 18 -2.41 29.81 -52.32
CA THR A 18 -3.46 29.39 -51.37
C THR A 18 -2.81 28.54 -50.29
N ILE A 19 -2.56 29.15 -49.13
CA ILE A 19 -2.20 28.43 -47.90
C ILE A 19 -3.48 27.76 -47.40
N ALA A 20 -3.64 26.49 -47.72
CA ALA A 20 -4.61 25.64 -47.03
C ALA A 20 -4.13 25.47 -45.58
N LEU A 21 -4.73 26.22 -44.66
CA LEU A 21 -4.59 26.00 -43.23
C LEU A 21 -5.21 24.63 -42.90
N TRP A 22 -4.40 23.58 -42.95
CA TRP A 22 -4.72 22.36 -42.22
C TRP A 22 -4.60 22.69 -40.74
N ALA A 23 -5.74 23.05 -40.15
CA ALA A 23 -5.92 22.98 -38.70
C ALA A 23 -5.84 21.50 -38.32
N GLY A 24 -4.61 20.99 -38.22
CA GLY A 24 -4.36 19.76 -37.51
C GLY A 24 -4.85 20.00 -36.09
N THR A 25 -5.97 19.39 -35.73
CA THR A 25 -6.26 19.09 -34.34
C THR A 25 -5.13 18.18 -33.87
N ALA A 26 -4.02 18.78 -33.44
CA ALA A 26 -3.15 18.13 -32.49
C ALA A 26 -4.08 17.78 -31.34
N GLY A 27 -4.54 16.53 -31.31
CA GLY A 27 -5.04 15.97 -30.08
C GLY A 27 -3.93 16.27 -29.09
N LEU A 28 -4.20 17.17 -28.15
CA LEU A 28 -3.51 17.18 -26.88
C LEU A 28 -3.77 15.79 -26.33
N THR A 29 -2.93 14.83 -26.71
CA THR A 29 -2.84 13.56 -26.01
C THR A 29 -2.37 13.99 -24.64
N ALA A 30 -3.32 14.20 -23.72
CA ALA A 30 -3.03 14.30 -22.32
C ALA A 30 -2.17 13.07 -22.03
N GLN A 31 -0.88 13.30 -21.82
CA GLN A 31 0.07 12.24 -21.55
C GLN A 31 -0.54 11.42 -20.40
N GLU A 32 -0.73 10.11 -20.61
CA GLU A 32 -1.33 9.26 -19.59
C GLU A 32 -0.64 9.55 -18.26
N PRO A 33 -1.40 9.78 -17.17
CA PRO A 33 -0.79 10.10 -15.90
C PRO A 33 0.15 8.95 -15.55
N THR A 34 1.42 9.23 -15.24
CA THR A 34 2.40 8.20 -14.85
C THR A 34 2.95 8.50 -13.46
N LEU A 35 3.30 7.47 -12.71
CA LEU A 35 3.95 7.64 -11.41
C LEU A 35 5.33 8.31 -11.54
N ASP A 36 6.00 8.18 -12.69
CA ASP A 36 7.26 8.88 -12.98
C ASP A 36 7.04 10.41 -13.12
N ALA A 37 5.91 10.83 -13.70
CA ALA A 37 5.54 12.24 -13.72
C ALA A 37 5.26 12.77 -12.31
N VAL A 38 4.60 11.98 -11.45
CA VAL A 38 4.37 12.33 -10.03
C VAL A 38 5.69 12.54 -9.29
N ASP A 39 6.66 11.63 -9.46
CA ASP A 39 7.98 11.76 -8.85
C ASP A 39 8.74 12.98 -9.37
N SER A 40 8.69 13.24 -10.68
CA SER A 40 9.32 14.40 -11.31
C SER A 40 8.76 15.72 -10.79
N LEU A 41 7.44 15.81 -10.62
CA LEU A 41 6.76 16.99 -10.05
C LEU A 41 7.13 17.16 -8.57
N THR A 42 7.11 16.07 -7.80
CA THR A 42 7.50 16.07 -6.38
C THR A 42 8.95 16.56 -6.20
N ALA A 43 9.88 16.13 -7.06
CA ALA A 43 11.28 16.52 -7.00
C ALA A 43 11.50 18.02 -7.28
N ARG A 44 10.60 18.67 -8.04
CA ARG A 44 10.63 20.11 -8.29
C ARG A 44 9.89 20.95 -7.25
N GLY A 45 9.21 20.30 -6.31
CA GLY A 45 8.36 20.97 -5.32
C GLY A 45 6.95 21.29 -5.81
N ASP A 46 6.57 20.83 -7.01
CA ASP A 46 5.24 21.02 -7.60
C ASP A 46 4.22 20.05 -6.97
N VAL A 47 4.02 20.12 -5.65
CA VAL A 47 3.28 19.12 -4.86
C VAL A 47 1.80 19.05 -5.25
N GLU A 48 1.16 20.20 -5.49
CA GLU A 48 -0.24 20.30 -5.90
C GLU A 48 -0.46 19.55 -7.21
N ARG A 49 0.38 19.85 -8.20
CA ARG A 49 0.31 19.20 -9.52
C ARG A 49 0.66 17.72 -9.45
N ALA A 50 1.63 17.33 -8.61
CA ALA A 50 1.95 15.92 -8.35
C ALA A 50 0.72 15.18 -7.80
N ARG A 51 -0.03 15.79 -6.88
CA ARG A 51 -1.25 15.22 -6.30
C ARG A 51 -2.35 15.05 -7.34
N GLU A 52 -2.57 16.05 -8.19
CA GLU A 52 -3.54 15.95 -9.29
C GLU A 52 -3.21 14.79 -10.25
N VAL A 53 -1.96 14.67 -10.67
CA VAL A 53 -1.51 13.58 -11.54
C VAL A 53 -1.65 12.23 -10.85
N LEU A 54 -1.34 12.15 -9.55
CA LEU A 54 -1.50 10.92 -8.77
C LEU A 54 -2.96 10.52 -8.62
N THR A 55 -3.88 11.45 -8.39
CA THR A 55 -5.32 11.19 -8.35
C THR A 55 -5.81 10.66 -9.69
N SER A 56 -5.44 11.31 -10.80
CA SER A 56 -5.81 10.85 -12.14
C SER A 56 -5.26 9.45 -12.46
N TRP A 57 -4.01 9.16 -12.08
CA TRP A 57 -3.45 7.81 -12.19
C TRP A 57 -4.22 6.79 -11.35
N TRP A 58 -4.59 7.16 -10.11
CA TRP A 58 -5.31 6.27 -9.20
C TRP A 58 -6.68 5.88 -9.77
N GLU A 59 -7.41 6.82 -10.34
CA GLU A 59 -8.73 6.59 -10.92
C GLU A 59 -8.66 5.75 -12.20
N GLY A 60 -7.64 5.98 -13.04
CA GLY A 60 -7.53 5.32 -14.35
C GLY A 60 -6.81 3.97 -14.34
N ALA A 61 -5.77 3.81 -13.51
CA ALA A 61 -4.81 2.70 -13.64
C ALA A 61 -4.76 1.75 -12.42
N TRP A 62 -5.27 2.14 -11.25
CA TRP A 62 -5.09 1.36 -10.00
C TRP A 62 -5.55 -0.11 -10.09
N ALA A 63 -6.70 -0.35 -10.72
CA ALA A 63 -7.33 -1.67 -10.80
C ALA A 63 -6.46 -2.68 -11.57
N GLU A 64 -5.71 -2.22 -12.57
CA GLU A 64 -4.88 -3.06 -13.44
C GLU A 64 -3.39 -2.94 -13.14
N ALA A 65 -2.99 -1.93 -12.35
CA ALA A 65 -1.61 -1.64 -12.01
C ALA A 65 -0.87 -2.85 -11.41
N ALA A 66 0.39 -2.99 -11.78
CA ALA A 66 1.26 -4.04 -11.27
C ALA A 66 1.47 -3.88 -9.75
N ARG A 67 1.82 -4.98 -9.08
CA ARG A 67 2.05 -5.00 -7.62
C ARG A 67 3.05 -3.92 -7.16
N LEU A 68 4.10 -3.67 -7.95
CA LEU A 68 5.11 -2.65 -7.63
C LEU A 68 4.56 -1.23 -7.79
N GLU A 69 3.76 -0.98 -8.82
CA GLU A 69 3.14 0.33 -9.06
C GLU A 69 2.10 0.66 -7.99
N ARG A 70 1.30 -0.33 -7.56
CA ARG A 70 0.36 -0.15 -6.44
C ARG A 70 1.08 0.25 -5.15
N GLN A 71 2.21 -0.39 -4.85
CA GLN A 71 3.03 0.01 -3.70
C GLN A 71 3.58 1.42 -3.85
N ARG A 72 4.10 1.78 -5.02
CA ARG A 72 4.62 3.12 -5.31
C ARG A 72 3.53 4.19 -5.20
N ALA A 73 2.34 3.91 -5.71
CA ALA A 73 1.21 4.83 -5.63
C ALA A 73 0.72 5.03 -4.20
N LEU A 74 0.60 3.96 -3.40
CA LEU A 74 0.29 4.05 -1.97
C LEU A 74 1.34 4.91 -1.23
N TRP A 75 2.61 4.67 -1.52
CA TRP A 75 3.72 5.44 -0.94
C TRP A 75 3.64 6.93 -1.29
N LEU A 76 3.43 7.23 -2.57
CA LEU A 76 3.31 8.61 -3.05
C LEU A 76 2.08 9.30 -2.47
N ARG A 77 0.93 8.60 -2.39
CA ARG A 77 -0.30 9.18 -1.84
C ARG A 77 -0.16 9.47 -0.36
N GLY A 78 0.42 8.55 0.40
CA GLY A 78 0.71 8.78 1.82
C GLY A 78 1.68 9.93 2.06
N ARG A 79 2.62 10.20 1.14
CA ARG A 79 3.56 11.32 1.25
C ARG A 79 3.00 12.67 0.82
N LEU A 80 2.08 12.69 -0.15
CA LEU A 80 1.60 13.92 -0.81
C LEU A 80 0.22 14.37 -0.30
N THR A 81 -0.46 13.52 0.46
CA THR A 81 -1.74 13.85 1.11
C THR A 81 -1.57 14.89 2.21
N VAL A 82 -2.57 15.76 2.33
CA VAL A 82 -2.73 16.67 3.47
C VAL A 82 -3.55 16.04 4.61
N ASP A 83 -4.28 14.96 4.32
CA ASP A 83 -5.05 14.20 5.29
C ASP A 83 -4.17 13.15 5.99
N PRO A 84 -3.87 13.31 7.30
CA PRO A 84 -3.07 12.36 8.05
C PRO A 84 -3.74 10.98 8.19
N ALA A 85 -5.07 10.91 8.22
CA ALA A 85 -5.78 9.63 8.30
C ALA A 85 -5.61 8.82 7.01
N MET A 86 -5.66 9.49 5.85
CA MET A 86 -5.34 8.86 4.58
C MET A 86 -3.88 8.39 4.51
N ALA A 87 -2.93 9.20 4.99
CA ALA A 87 -1.52 8.81 5.05
C ALA A 87 -1.32 7.53 5.88
N ARG A 88 -1.87 7.52 7.09
CA ARG A 88 -1.82 6.36 7.99
C ARG A 88 -2.41 5.13 7.35
N ARG A 89 -3.56 5.25 6.69
CA ARG A 89 -4.21 4.15 5.98
C ARG A 89 -3.30 3.58 4.89
N ASP A 90 -2.70 4.44 4.07
CA ASP A 90 -1.85 3.99 2.97
C ASP A 90 -0.55 3.34 3.45
N TYR A 91 0.09 3.89 4.48
CA TYR A 91 1.26 3.26 5.11
C TYR A 91 0.90 1.94 5.78
N THR A 92 -0.27 1.84 6.43
CA THR A 92 -0.75 0.58 7.00
C THR A 92 -0.94 -0.48 5.92
N ARG A 93 -1.54 -0.11 4.78
CA ARG A 93 -1.69 -1.02 3.64
C ARG A 93 -0.33 -1.48 3.11
N LEU A 94 0.66 -0.59 3.02
CA LEU A 94 2.02 -0.96 2.62
C LEU A 94 2.64 -2.01 3.56
N ALA A 95 2.54 -1.79 4.88
CA ALA A 95 3.07 -2.72 5.86
C ALA A 95 2.37 -4.09 5.84
N VAL A 96 1.02 -4.08 5.77
CA VAL A 96 0.19 -5.29 5.92
C VAL A 96 0.03 -6.08 4.62
N GLU A 97 -0.27 -5.41 3.50
CA GLU A 97 -0.53 -6.08 2.20
C GLU A 97 0.78 -6.42 1.46
N PHE A 98 1.85 -5.69 1.78
CA PHE A 98 3.15 -5.82 1.11
C PHE A 98 4.32 -6.02 2.08
N PRO A 99 4.29 -6.98 3.02
CA PRO A 99 5.42 -7.19 3.93
C PRO A 99 6.68 -7.56 3.15
N GLY A 100 7.81 -6.92 3.47
CA GLY A 100 9.06 -7.04 2.69
C GLY A 100 9.05 -6.32 1.34
N GLY A 101 8.01 -5.54 1.05
CA GLY A 101 7.90 -4.71 -0.16
C GLY A 101 8.84 -3.51 -0.16
N ARG A 102 8.95 -2.84 -1.31
CA ARG A 102 9.94 -1.77 -1.54
C ARG A 102 9.80 -0.57 -0.60
N TYR A 103 8.61 -0.38 -0.03
CA TYR A 103 8.26 0.78 0.80
C TYR A 103 7.82 0.39 2.21
N SER A 104 7.90 -0.89 2.57
CA SER A 104 7.26 -1.40 3.79
C SER A 104 8.04 -1.03 5.04
N ASP A 105 9.37 -1.00 4.95
CA ASP A 105 10.23 -0.47 6.00
C ASP A 105 10.00 1.02 6.24
N GLN A 106 9.92 1.80 5.16
CA GLN A 106 9.62 3.23 5.19
C GLN A 106 8.21 3.50 5.74
N ALA A 107 7.23 2.67 5.38
CA ALA A 107 5.87 2.77 5.90
C ALA A 107 5.80 2.49 7.40
N LEU A 108 6.45 1.43 7.89
CA LEU A 108 6.55 1.15 9.33
C LEU A 108 7.24 2.28 10.08
N TYR A 109 8.31 2.83 9.53
CA TYR A 109 9.00 3.97 10.12
C TYR A 109 8.08 5.20 10.22
N ARG A 110 7.35 5.53 9.14
CA ARG A 110 6.38 6.64 9.12
C ARG A 110 5.26 6.44 10.15
N LEU A 111 4.71 5.25 10.24
CA LEU A 111 3.69 4.89 11.22
C LEU A 111 4.21 4.98 12.66
N GLY A 112 5.45 4.55 12.91
CA GLY A 112 6.09 4.68 14.22
C GLY A 112 6.29 6.14 14.62
N LEU A 113 6.77 6.98 13.70
CA LEU A 113 6.92 8.42 13.93
C LEU A 113 5.59 9.11 14.20
N GLU A 114 4.56 8.76 13.44
CA GLU A 114 3.22 9.30 13.61
C GLU A 114 2.63 8.96 14.99
N ALA A 115 2.74 7.70 15.40
CA ALA A 115 2.29 7.26 16.71
C ALA A 115 3.08 7.96 17.83
N ALA A 116 4.40 8.09 17.68
CA ALA A 116 5.25 8.80 18.65
C ALA A 116 4.86 10.28 18.76
N ALA A 117 4.64 10.95 17.63
CA ALA A 117 4.19 12.34 17.59
C ALA A 117 2.79 12.53 18.21
N SER A 118 1.95 11.50 18.17
CA SER A 118 0.61 11.49 18.77
C SER A 118 0.61 11.09 20.26
N GLY A 119 1.78 10.79 20.85
CA GLY A 119 1.90 10.31 22.23
C GLY A 119 1.51 8.84 22.44
N ASN A 120 1.20 8.10 21.38
CA ASN A 120 0.87 6.68 21.44
C ASN A 120 2.15 5.84 21.53
N LEU A 121 2.79 5.87 22.70
CA LEU A 121 4.12 5.26 22.91
C LEU A 121 4.17 3.76 22.59
N LEU A 122 3.14 3.01 23.00
CA LEU A 122 3.08 1.56 22.76
C LEU A 122 2.88 1.22 21.27
N GLU A 123 2.07 1.99 20.56
CA GLU A 123 1.89 1.81 19.11
C GLU A 123 3.19 2.15 18.37
N ALA A 124 3.85 3.24 18.74
CA ALA A 124 5.14 3.62 18.18
C ALA A 124 6.19 2.50 18.38
N ALA A 125 6.30 2.00 19.62
CA ALA A 125 7.20 0.90 19.96
C ALA A 125 6.93 -0.34 19.10
N ALA A 126 5.66 -0.75 18.96
CA ALA A 126 5.29 -1.91 18.15
C ALA A 126 5.74 -1.76 16.69
N ARG A 127 5.54 -0.59 16.07
CA ARG A 127 5.94 -0.34 14.67
C ARG A 127 7.45 -0.34 14.50
N PHE A 128 8.18 0.27 15.43
CA PHE A 128 9.64 0.27 15.38
C PHE A 128 10.26 -1.10 15.70
N GLU A 129 9.65 -1.90 16.57
CA GLU A 129 10.07 -3.28 16.84
C GLU A 129 9.85 -4.18 15.61
N GLU A 130 8.71 -4.04 14.93
CA GLU A 130 8.44 -4.73 13.66
C GLU A 130 9.47 -4.35 12.59
N LEU A 131 9.77 -3.05 12.46
CA LEU A 131 10.81 -2.58 11.55
C LEU A 131 12.19 -3.14 11.90
N ALA A 132 12.57 -3.09 13.18
CA ALA A 132 13.89 -3.49 13.63
C ALA A 132 14.15 -5.00 13.52
N SER A 133 13.12 -5.83 13.72
CA SER A 133 13.19 -7.29 13.65
C SER A 133 12.90 -7.84 12.26
N GLY A 134 11.92 -7.29 11.56
CA GLY A 134 11.44 -7.77 10.26
C GLY A 134 12.25 -7.31 9.06
N TYR A 135 13.02 -6.22 9.18
CA TYR A 135 13.74 -5.60 8.06
C TYR A 135 15.24 -5.42 8.38
N PRO A 136 16.01 -6.52 8.54
CA PRO A 136 17.39 -6.48 8.98
C PRO A 136 18.32 -5.72 8.02
N SER A 137 18.02 -5.68 6.73
CA SER A 137 18.80 -4.95 5.72
C SER A 137 18.37 -3.49 5.51
N SER A 138 17.26 -3.05 6.13
CA SER A 138 16.82 -1.66 5.99
C SER A 138 17.78 -0.71 6.72
N PRO A 139 18.16 0.43 6.13
CA PRO A 139 18.93 1.46 6.85
C PRO A 139 18.12 2.06 8.01
N LEU A 140 16.79 2.13 7.90
CA LEU A 140 15.88 2.68 8.92
C LEU A 140 15.80 1.83 10.19
N ARG A 141 16.29 0.59 10.14
CA ARG A 141 16.42 -0.27 11.31
C ARG A 141 17.26 0.38 12.41
N LEU A 142 18.32 1.10 12.05
CA LEU A 142 19.18 1.74 13.04
C LEU A 142 18.45 2.88 13.75
N ASP A 143 17.71 3.70 12.99
CA ASP A 143 16.90 4.79 13.55
C ASP A 143 15.80 4.24 14.46
N ALA A 144 15.11 3.18 14.04
CA ALA A 144 14.09 2.49 14.84
C ALA A 144 14.66 1.96 16.17
N ARG A 145 15.82 1.29 16.12
CA ARG A 145 16.50 0.79 17.33
C ARG A 145 16.99 1.91 18.23
N GLY A 146 17.45 3.01 17.63
CA GLY A 146 17.84 4.22 18.35
C GLY A 146 16.66 4.77 19.15
N TRP A 147 15.50 4.94 18.50
CA TRP A 147 14.28 5.40 19.14
C TRP A 147 13.84 4.46 20.28
N LEU A 148 13.78 3.15 20.03
CA LEU A 148 13.41 2.14 21.04
C LEU A 148 14.36 2.14 22.24
N SER A 149 15.65 2.35 22.01
CA SER A 149 16.65 2.40 23.07
C SER A 149 16.52 3.67 23.90
N ALA A 150 16.23 4.81 23.27
CA ALA A 150 16.05 6.08 23.93
C ALA A 150 14.80 6.11 24.84
N HIS A 151 13.73 5.41 24.45
CA HIS A 151 12.45 5.40 25.18
C HIS A 151 12.22 4.10 25.97
N ARG A 152 13.28 3.32 26.25
CA ARG A 152 13.16 1.97 26.81
C ARG A 152 12.37 1.93 28.12
N GLU A 153 12.70 2.83 29.05
CA GLU A 153 12.06 2.87 30.37
C GLU A 153 10.59 3.26 30.24
N GLU A 154 10.29 4.33 29.48
CA GLU A 154 8.92 4.76 29.23
C GLU A 154 8.05 3.66 28.59
N ILE A 155 8.61 2.92 27.63
CA ILE A 155 7.91 1.79 26.99
C ILE A 155 7.68 0.66 27.99
N SER A 156 8.68 0.33 28.81
CA SER A 156 8.59 -0.71 29.84
C SER A 156 7.49 -0.36 30.85
N ASP A 157 7.45 0.90 31.29
CA ASP A 157 6.49 1.41 32.26
C ASP A 157 5.07 1.41 31.68
N ALA A 158 4.90 1.93 30.46
CA ALA A 158 3.62 1.91 29.75
C ALA A 158 3.10 0.47 29.53
N ARG A 159 3.99 -0.48 29.23
CA ARG A 159 3.61 -1.91 29.10
C ARG A 159 3.16 -2.50 30.42
N ARG A 160 3.84 -2.20 31.54
CA ARG A 160 3.42 -2.67 32.88
C ARG A 160 2.07 -2.08 33.27
N GLN A 161 1.86 -0.80 32.99
CA GLN A 161 0.57 -0.15 33.26
C GLN A 161 -0.55 -0.78 32.43
N ALA A 162 -0.37 -0.91 31.11
CA ALA A 162 -1.36 -1.53 30.23
C ALA A 162 -1.66 -3.01 30.61
N ALA A 163 -0.68 -3.73 31.16
CA ALA A 163 -0.89 -5.10 31.66
C ALA A 163 -1.58 -5.16 33.04
N SER A 164 -1.54 -4.06 33.80
CA SER A 164 -2.18 -3.94 35.13
C SER A 164 -3.61 -3.41 35.03
N GLU A 165 -3.96 -2.74 33.93
CA GLU A 165 -5.34 -2.36 33.61
C GLU A 165 -6.15 -3.63 33.33
N PRO A 166 -7.25 -3.87 34.08
CA PRO A 166 -8.16 -4.97 33.77
C PRO A 166 -8.64 -4.81 32.34
N ALA A 167 -8.51 -5.86 31.52
CA ALA A 167 -9.09 -5.87 30.19
C ALA A 167 -10.60 -5.65 30.34
N GLU A 168 -11.10 -4.46 30.01
CA GLU A 168 -12.53 -4.24 29.90
C GLU A 168 -13.05 -5.24 28.86
N PRO A 169 -14.02 -6.11 29.23
CA PRO A 169 -14.63 -6.99 28.24
C PRO A 169 -15.20 -6.11 27.13
N PRO A 170 -14.99 -6.46 25.85
CA PRO A 170 -15.54 -5.66 24.76
C PRO A 170 -17.04 -5.53 24.96
N ASP A 171 -17.50 -4.29 25.06
CA ASP A 171 -18.91 -3.96 25.22
C ASP A 171 -19.67 -4.48 24.00
N GLU A 172 -20.36 -5.62 24.16
CA GLU A 172 -21.09 -6.31 23.09
C GLU A 172 -22.14 -5.37 22.43
N ALA A 173 -22.56 -4.31 23.14
CA ALA A 173 -23.47 -3.28 22.66
C ALA A 173 -22.88 -2.37 21.56
N ALA A 174 -21.55 -2.27 21.43
CA ALA A 174 -20.92 -1.40 20.41
C ALA A 174 -20.90 -2.01 19.00
N LEU A 175 -21.25 -3.29 18.86
CA LEU A 175 -21.30 -4.00 17.57
C LEU A 175 -22.65 -3.88 16.84
N GLU A 176 -23.71 -3.39 17.51
CA GLU A 176 -25.05 -3.30 16.90
C GLU A 176 -25.29 -1.99 16.12
N GLY A 177 -24.41 -0.98 16.23
CA GLY A 177 -24.65 0.36 15.67
C GLY A 177 -24.00 0.69 14.33
N ARG A 178 -23.23 -0.23 13.71
CA ARG A 178 -22.57 0.04 12.42
C ARG A 178 -23.40 -0.45 11.24
N GLU A 179 -24.56 0.16 11.03
CA GLU A 179 -25.23 0.12 9.73
C GLU A 179 -24.35 0.86 8.72
N THR A 180 -23.74 0.11 7.80
CA THR A 180 -23.14 0.69 6.59
C THR A 180 -24.25 0.83 5.55
N PRO A 181 -24.44 2.02 4.93
CA PRO A 181 -25.43 2.18 3.88
C PRO A 181 -24.94 1.46 2.62
N VAL A 182 -25.62 0.37 2.26
CA VAL A 182 -25.37 -0.33 1.00
C VAL A 182 -25.98 0.49 -0.14
N ALA A 183 -25.11 0.96 -1.03
CA ALA A 183 -25.49 1.62 -2.27
C ALA A 183 -26.29 0.66 -3.17
N GLU A 184 -27.46 1.12 -3.58
CA GLU A 184 -28.42 0.40 -4.40
C GLU A 184 -28.07 0.57 -5.90
N ALA A 185 -27.96 -0.54 -6.64
CA ALA A 185 -27.93 -0.57 -8.10
C ALA A 185 -28.61 -1.86 -8.61
N PRO A 186 -29.23 -1.85 -9.80
CA PRO A 186 -30.61 -2.29 -9.94
C PRO A 186 -30.83 -3.74 -10.37
N ALA A 187 -32.05 -4.17 -10.07
CA ALA A 187 -32.63 -5.50 -10.25
C ALA A 187 -32.58 -6.07 -11.68
N ALA A 188 -32.22 -7.36 -11.76
CA ALA A 188 -32.67 -8.27 -12.80
C ALA A 188 -33.52 -9.38 -12.17
N ARG A 189 -34.66 -9.64 -12.82
CA ARG A 189 -35.78 -10.46 -12.37
C ARG A 189 -35.45 -11.95 -12.27
N GLY A 190 -36.11 -12.60 -11.32
CA GLY A 190 -36.80 -13.87 -11.57
C GLY A 190 -36.38 -15.04 -10.69
N GLY A 191 -37.34 -15.58 -9.93
CA GLY A 191 -37.29 -16.94 -9.40
C GLY A 191 -37.30 -17.04 -7.88
N LYS A 192 -38.50 -17.18 -7.30
CA LYS A 192 -38.69 -17.58 -5.90
C LYS A 192 -38.12 -18.99 -5.70
N THR A 193 -37.13 -19.14 -4.84
CA THR A 193 -36.98 -20.35 -4.00
C THR A 193 -36.45 -19.89 -2.65
N ARG A 194 -37.28 -20.12 -1.62
CA ARG A 194 -36.91 -19.97 -0.21
C ARG A 194 -35.86 -21.03 0.12
N VAL A 195 -34.63 -20.63 0.39
CA VAL A 195 -33.61 -21.46 1.05
C VAL A 195 -32.90 -20.62 2.10
N GLU A 196 -33.08 -21.07 3.34
CA GLU A 196 -32.25 -20.99 4.54
C GLU A 196 -31.09 -19.97 4.60
N THR A 197 -31.07 -19.28 5.73
CA THR A 197 -29.94 -18.52 6.29
C THR A 197 -28.68 -19.38 6.37
N GLY A 198 -27.91 -19.43 5.29
CA GLY A 198 -26.58 -20.01 5.24
C GLY A 198 -25.53 -18.94 5.50
N ARG A 199 -24.99 -18.93 6.73
CA ARG A 199 -23.76 -18.25 7.11
C ARG A 199 -22.69 -18.50 6.03
N VAL A 200 -22.18 -17.45 5.38
CA VAL A 200 -21.06 -17.56 4.44
C VAL A 200 -19.82 -17.99 5.22
N ARG A 201 -19.54 -19.30 5.27
CA ARG A 201 -18.30 -19.88 5.81
C ARG A 201 -17.15 -19.61 4.84
N GLY A 202 -16.43 -18.52 5.07
CA GLY A 202 -15.14 -18.27 4.41
C GLY A 202 -14.05 -19.13 5.03
N ARG A 203 -13.39 -19.98 4.23
CA ARG A 203 -12.26 -20.81 4.66
C ARG A 203 -11.06 -19.91 4.98
N MET A 204 -10.75 -19.72 6.26
CA MET A 204 -9.64 -18.88 6.71
C MET A 204 -8.37 -19.69 6.96
N THR A 205 -7.20 -19.06 6.74
CA THR A 205 -5.89 -19.65 7.02
C THR A 205 -5.09 -18.66 7.86
N VAL A 206 -4.43 -19.13 8.92
CA VAL A 206 -3.61 -18.27 9.79
C VAL A 206 -2.18 -18.30 9.28
N GLN A 207 -1.55 -17.12 9.12
CA GLN A 207 -0.13 -17.04 8.81
C GLN A 207 0.67 -17.13 10.11
N LEU A 208 1.38 -18.24 10.30
CA LEU A 208 2.17 -18.50 11.51
C LEU A 208 3.59 -17.93 11.44
N GLY A 209 4.11 -17.68 10.24
CA GLY A 209 5.44 -17.09 10.07
C GLY A 209 5.83 -16.85 8.62
N ALA A 210 6.85 -16.00 8.44
CA ALA A 210 7.51 -15.77 7.15
C ALA A 210 9.02 -15.92 7.34
N PHE A 211 9.64 -16.78 6.53
CA PHE A 211 11.04 -17.16 6.69
C PHE A 211 11.81 -16.91 5.39
N SER A 212 13.03 -16.38 5.49
CA SER A 212 13.94 -16.17 4.35
C SER A 212 14.70 -17.43 3.92
N THR A 213 14.54 -18.54 4.64
CA THR A 213 15.24 -19.80 4.36
C THR A 213 14.27 -20.97 4.39
N GLU A 214 14.31 -21.81 3.36
CA GLU A 214 13.41 -22.96 3.23
C GLU A 214 13.57 -23.98 4.35
N GLU A 215 14.79 -24.26 4.81
CA GLU A 215 15.02 -25.18 5.92
C GLU A 215 14.34 -24.72 7.20
N ARG A 216 14.37 -23.41 7.50
CA ARG A 216 13.70 -22.85 8.69
C ARG A 216 12.19 -22.93 8.56
N ALA A 217 11.65 -22.58 7.38
CA ALA A 217 10.22 -22.70 7.09
C ALA A 217 9.74 -24.16 7.22
N ARG A 218 10.50 -25.12 6.68
CA ARG A 218 10.18 -26.55 6.74
C ARG A 218 10.31 -27.12 8.15
N ARG A 219 11.31 -26.69 8.93
CA ARG A 219 11.46 -27.12 10.33
C ARG A 219 10.27 -26.66 11.16
N PHE A 220 9.90 -25.39 11.06
CA PHE A 220 8.75 -24.82 11.74
C PHE A 220 7.43 -25.46 11.27
N ALA A 221 7.27 -25.71 9.96
CA ALA A 221 6.11 -26.43 9.44
C ALA A 221 5.98 -27.83 10.05
N ARG A 222 7.08 -28.60 10.19
CA ARG A 222 7.05 -29.93 10.83
C ARG A 222 6.67 -29.87 12.32
N GLU A 223 7.11 -28.84 13.04
CA GLU A 223 6.73 -28.65 14.45
C GLU A 223 5.22 -28.39 14.58
N VAL A 224 4.66 -27.59 13.67
CA VAL A 224 3.23 -27.27 13.63
C VAL A 224 2.40 -28.47 13.12
N GLU A 225 2.90 -29.24 12.15
CA GLU A 225 2.27 -30.51 11.71
C GLU A 225 2.28 -31.56 12.82
N ALA A 226 3.37 -31.66 13.59
CA ALA A 226 3.46 -32.54 14.76
C ALA A 226 2.48 -32.15 15.88
N ALA A 227 2.09 -30.88 15.94
CA ALA A 227 1.02 -30.38 16.80
C ALA A 227 -0.40 -30.63 16.24
N GLY A 228 -0.52 -31.29 15.07
CA GLY A 228 -1.79 -31.75 14.50
C GLY A 228 -2.46 -30.80 13.51
N TYR A 229 -1.77 -29.76 13.04
CA TYR A 229 -2.34 -28.76 12.12
C TYR A 229 -1.91 -29.02 10.67
N ASP A 230 -2.82 -28.81 9.71
CA ASP A 230 -2.53 -28.86 8.27
C ASP A 230 -1.77 -27.58 7.85
N VAL A 231 -0.54 -27.73 7.37
CA VAL A 231 0.38 -26.62 7.07
C VAL A 231 0.65 -26.52 5.57
N ARG A 232 0.66 -25.29 5.06
CA ARG A 232 1.06 -24.99 3.68
C ARG A 232 2.20 -23.98 3.64
N LEU A 233 3.26 -24.37 2.93
CA LEU A 233 4.34 -23.49 2.53
C LEU A 233 3.98 -22.78 1.23
N VAL A 234 3.84 -21.46 1.28
CA VAL A 234 3.52 -20.65 0.10
C VAL A 234 4.72 -19.79 -0.26
N ARG A 235 5.28 -20.03 -1.44
CA ARG A 235 6.22 -19.13 -2.11
C ARG A 235 5.44 -18.19 -3.01
N LEU A 236 5.62 -16.89 -2.82
CA LEU A 236 5.01 -15.88 -3.69
C LEU A 236 6.03 -15.47 -4.74
N ALA A 237 5.63 -15.43 -6.01
CA ALA A 237 6.48 -14.95 -7.09
C ALA A 237 6.93 -13.50 -6.80
N GLY A 238 8.25 -13.28 -6.73
CA GLY A 238 8.85 -11.98 -6.40
C GLY A 238 9.15 -11.74 -4.91
N SER A 239 8.99 -12.75 -4.04
CA SER A 239 9.45 -12.70 -2.64
C SER A 239 10.36 -13.89 -2.33
N GLU A 240 11.54 -13.61 -1.77
CA GLU A 240 12.45 -14.63 -1.22
C GLU A 240 11.89 -15.28 0.08
N LEU A 241 10.78 -14.75 0.62
CA LEU A 241 10.19 -15.23 1.86
C LEU A 241 9.20 -16.37 1.60
N ILE A 242 9.33 -17.41 2.41
CA ILE A 242 8.44 -18.57 2.46
C ILE A 242 7.47 -18.35 3.61
N ARG A 243 6.19 -18.25 3.29
CA ARG A 243 5.13 -18.09 4.29
C ARG A 243 4.64 -19.45 4.74
N VAL A 244 4.62 -19.67 6.06
CA VAL A 244 4.03 -20.86 6.69
C VAL A 244 2.62 -20.47 7.12
N ARG A 245 1.63 -21.11 6.50
CA ARG A 245 0.21 -20.93 6.84
C ARG A 245 -0.31 -22.22 7.43
N ALA A 246 -1.07 -22.12 8.51
CA ALA A 246 -1.71 -23.28 9.12
C ALA A 246 -3.22 -23.15 9.12
N GLY A 247 -3.83 -24.34 8.99
CA GLY A 247 -5.24 -24.59 9.15
C GLY A 247 -6.11 -24.11 8.00
N ARG A 248 -7.33 -24.67 8.02
CA ARG A 248 -8.47 -24.27 7.21
C ARG A 248 -9.60 -24.05 8.20
N PHE A 249 -9.52 -22.95 8.95
CA PHE A 249 -10.46 -22.66 10.01
C PHE A 249 -11.77 -22.16 9.40
N GLU A 250 -12.89 -22.73 9.86
CA GLU A 250 -14.23 -22.28 9.49
C GLU A 250 -14.72 -21.13 10.37
N ASP A 251 -14.00 -20.86 11.47
CA ASP A 251 -14.35 -19.88 12.50
C ASP A 251 -13.13 -19.01 12.87
N GLU A 252 -13.36 -17.71 13.06
CA GLU A 252 -12.35 -16.71 13.43
C GLU A 252 -11.81 -16.94 14.85
N SER A 253 -12.62 -17.52 15.75
CA SER A 253 -12.21 -17.77 17.14
C SER A 253 -11.15 -18.87 17.24
N GLU A 254 -11.25 -19.93 16.43
CA GLU A 254 -10.22 -20.98 16.36
C GLU A 254 -8.92 -20.46 15.74
N ALA A 255 -9.04 -19.62 14.72
CA ALA A 255 -7.90 -18.96 14.07
C ALA A 255 -7.13 -18.05 15.04
N ARG A 256 -7.83 -17.25 15.86
CA ARG A 256 -7.22 -16.42 16.91
C ARG A 256 -6.60 -17.26 18.02
N ALA A 257 -7.28 -18.32 18.48
CA ALA A 257 -6.79 -19.18 19.55
C ALA A 257 -5.47 -19.89 19.18
N LEU A 258 -5.25 -20.23 17.90
CA LEU A 258 -3.98 -20.77 17.43
C LEU A 258 -2.87 -19.71 17.43
N GLY A 259 -3.17 -18.49 16.98
CA GLY A 259 -2.21 -17.39 16.96
C GLY A 259 -1.76 -16.93 18.35
N SER A 260 -2.53 -17.23 19.40
CA SER A 260 -2.18 -16.91 20.79
C SER A 260 -1.40 -18.02 21.52
N ARG A 261 -1.29 -19.22 20.94
CA ARG A 261 -0.67 -20.41 21.54
C ARG A 261 0.72 -20.75 21.00
N LEU A 262 1.11 -20.14 19.88
CA LEU A 262 2.39 -20.33 19.19
C LEU A 262 3.21 -19.04 19.23
#